data_AF-A0A6H1ZM24-F1
#
_entry.id   AF-A0A6H1ZM24-F1
#
_cell.length_a   1.000
_cell.length_b   1.000
_cell.length_c   1.000
_cell.angle_alpha   90.00
_cell.angle_beta   90.00
_cell.angle_gamma   90.00
#
_symmetry.space_group_name_H-M   'P 1'
#
loop_
_entity.id
_entity.type
_entity.pdbx_description
1 polymer ?
#
loop_
_entity_poly.entity_id
_entity_poly.type
_entity_poly.pdbx_seq_one_letter_code
_entity_poly.pdbx_strand_id
1 'polypeptide(L)'
;MDDRPIPLVIILTLNGLYDAVWALRAVPAEQVGWAKRIARLFAADCAEAVAWVWDLYGPPEIEWHPRDCIRVARAFAVGQATVGDLVAAKSDASAAAWAADMTTASAVWAPARAARTTATAAMGTARAGWAAISLTMAAISGAVSAAARNASAASVALETAKKEQTKNLLTYLEMGGRLNRNPRTIYVRPGYFGG
;
A
#
# COMPACT_ATOMS: atom_id res chain seq x y z
N MET A 1 -51.05 33.91 18.81
CA MET A 1 -49.58 33.92 18.64
C MET A 1 -49.22 35.34 18.29
N ASP A 2 -48.31 35.95 19.04
CA ASP A 2 -47.94 37.34 18.86
C ASP A 2 -46.96 37.39 17.68
N ASP A 3 -47.36 37.95 16.53
CA ASP A 3 -46.56 38.03 15.29
C ASP A 3 -45.47 39.12 15.40
N ARG A 4 -44.84 39.23 16.57
CA ARG A 4 -43.76 40.19 16.81
C ARG A 4 -42.46 39.65 16.23
N PRO A 5 -41.71 40.44 15.44
CA PRO A 5 -40.43 40.02 14.90
C PRO A 5 -39.46 39.71 16.05
N ILE A 6 -38.90 38.50 16.04
CA ILE A 6 -37.91 38.05 17.04
C ILE A 6 -36.55 38.63 16.67
N PRO A 7 -35.88 39.39 17.57
CA PRO A 7 -34.54 39.89 17.32
C PRO A 7 -33.53 38.75 17.12
N LEU A 8 -32.65 38.89 16.12
CA LEU A 8 -31.62 37.88 15.82
C LEU A 8 -30.71 37.58 17.01
N VAL A 9 -30.42 38.58 17.86
CA VAL A 9 -29.62 38.43 19.08
C VAL A 9 -30.27 37.48 20.08
N ILE A 10 -31.61 37.46 20.15
CA ILE A 10 -32.35 36.53 21.02
C ILE A 10 -32.21 35.10 20.50
N ILE A 11 -32.35 34.89 19.18
CA ILE A 11 -32.15 33.57 18.55
C ILE A 11 -30.73 33.08 18.80
N LEU A 12 -29.73 33.94 18.62
CA LEU A 12 -28.33 33.63 18.88
C LEU A 12 -28.08 33.23 20.33
N THR A 13 -28.73 33.91 21.28
CA THR A 13 -28.56 33.64 22.72
C THR A 13 -29.25 32.35 23.16
N LEU A 14 -30.43 32.06 22.61
CA LEU A 14 -31.23 30.90 23.02
C LEU A 14 -30.81 29.59 22.33
N ASN A 15 -30.58 29.65 21.02
CA ASN A 15 -30.37 28.45 20.20
C ASN A 15 -28.93 28.30 19.68
N GLY A 16 -28.11 29.35 19.85
CA GLY A 16 -26.72 29.37 19.40
C GLY A 16 -26.56 29.81 17.94
N LEU A 17 -25.29 29.75 17.48
CA LEU A 17 -24.87 30.31 16.19
C LEU A 17 -25.50 29.60 14.98
N TYR A 18 -25.60 28.28 15.01
CA TYR A 18 -26.13 27.50 13.88
C TYR A 18 -27.57 27.87 13.56
N ASP A 19 -28.42 27.94 14.59
CA ASP A 19 -29.82 28.31 14.45
C ASP A 19 -30.00 29.78 14.07
N ALA A 20 -29.14 30.68 14.58
CA ALA A 20 -29.14 32.08 14.16
C ALA A 20 -28.80 32.24 12.66
N VAL A 21 -27.83 31.46 12.15
CA VAL A 21 -27.49 31.44 10.73
C VAL A 21 -28.62 30.83 9.90
N TRP A 22 -29.27 29.79 10.40
CA TRP A 22 -30.44 29.20 9.75
C TRP A 22 -31.62 30.16 9.67
N ALA A 23 -31.90 30.92 10.74
CA ALA A 23 -32.96 31.91 10.78
C ALA A 23 -32.81 33.01 9.70
N LEU A 24 -31.58 33.34 9.29
CA LEU A 24 -31.33 34.29 8.21
C LEU A 24 -31.86 33.81 6.84
N ARG A 25 -32.09 32.51 6.63
CA ARG A 25 -32.72 31.99 5.40
C ARG A 25 -34.24 32.11 5.40
N ALA A 26 -34.86 32.19 6.57
CA ALA A 26 -36.32 32.25 6.73
C ALA A 26 -36.87 33.69 6.76
N VAL A 27 -36.03 34.69 6.43
CA VAL A 27 -36.40 36.11 6.48
C VAL A 27 -37.42 36.44 5.38
N PRO A 28 -38.51 37.18 5.69
CA PRO A 28 -39.51 37.60 4.71
C PRO A 28 -38.91 38.39 3.55
N ALA A 29 -39.57 38.34 2.38
CA ALA A 29 -39.09 38.95 1.14
C ALA A 29 -38.73 40.44 1.30
N GLU A 30 -39.47 41.20 2.12
CA GLU A 30 -39.20 42.63 2.33
C GLU A 30 -37.85 42.88 3.05
N GLN A 31 -37.36 41.92 3.84
CA GLN A 31 -36.17 42.06 4.67
C GLN A 31 -34.95 41.27 4.13
N VAL A 32 -35.09 40.59 3.00
CA VAL A 32 -34.02 39.81 2.37
C VAL A 32 -32.78 40.66 2.08
N GLY A 33 -32.95 41.93 1.70
CA GLY A 33 -31.83 42.85 1.47
C GLY A 33 -30.99 43.09 2.73
N TRP A 34 -31.66 43.30 3.87
CA TRP A 34 -31.03 43.47 5.18
C TRP A 34 -30.32 42.19 5.64
N ALA A 35 -30.99 41.04 5.53
CA ALA A 35 -30.41 39.74 5.90
C ALA A 35 -29.16 39.41 5.08
N LYS A 36 -29.19 39.65 3.76
CA LYS A 36 -28.03 39.48 2.88
C LYS A 36 -26.88 40.41 3.26
N ARG A 37 -27.18 41.65 3.66
CA ARG A 37 -26.15 42.61 4.11
C ARG A 37 -25.47 42.13 5.40
N ILE A 38 -26.24 41.72 6.40
CA ILE A 38 -25.68 41.20 7.66
C ILE A 38 -24.86 39.94 7.42
N ALA A 39 -25.36 38.99 6.63
CA ALA A 39 -24.64 37.77 6.31
C ALA A 39 -23.28 38.06 5.63
N ARG A 40 -23.22 39.06 4.73
CA ARG A 40 -21.97 39.47 4.07
C ARG A 40 -20.99 40.13 5.04
N LEU A 41 -21.47 41.01 5.93
CA LEU A 41 -20.62 41.66 6.94
C LEU A 41 -20.07 40.63 7.93
N PHE A 42 -20.92 39.71 8.40
CA PHE A 42 -20.49 38.62 9.26
C PHE A 42 -19.43 37.73 8.58
N ALA A 43 -19.62 37.40 7.30
CA ALA A 43 -18.62 36.65 6.55
C ALA A 43 -17.28 37.42 6.43
N ALA A 44 -17.34 38.75 6.28
CA ALA A 44 -16.15 39.60 6.25
C ALA A 44 -15.44 39.66 7.63
N ASP A 45 -16.18 39.74 8.74
CA ASP A 45 -15.62 39.68 10.10
C ASP A 45 -14.93 38.33 10.35
N CYS A 46 -15.57 37.22 9.95
CA CYS A 46 -14.97 35.89 10.04
C CYS A 46 -13.70 35.75 9.19
N ALA A 47 -13.70 36.31 7.98
CA ALA A 47 -12.52 36.32 7.11
C ALA A 47 -11.38 37.17 7.70
N GLU A 48 -11.70 38.28 8.36
CA GLU A 48 -10.71 39.14 9.03
C GLU A 48 -10.08 38.45 10.25
N ALA A 49 -10.86 37.71 11.02
CA ALA A 49 -10.36 36.93 12.15
C ALA A 49 -9.31 35.87 11.76
N VAL A 50 -9.31 35.42 10.52
CA VAL A 50 -8.31 34.46 9.98
C VAL A 50 -7.28 35.12 9.07
N ALA A 51 -7.34 36.44 8.85
CA ALA A 51 -6.44 37.13 7.93
C ALA A 51 -4.97 37.03 8.35
N TRP A 52 -4.70 36.93 9.66
CA TRP A 52 -3.35 36.75 10.21
C TRP A 52 -2.65 35.46 9.72
N VAL A 53 -3.40 34.44 9.30
CA VAL A 53 -2.83 33.20 8.75
C VAL A 53 -2.07 33.50 7.46
N TRP A 54 -2.58 34.44 6.66
CA TRP A 54 -1.88 34.91 5.46
C TRP A 54 -0.65 35.72 5.80
N ASP A 55 -0.67 36.52 6.84
CA ASP A 55 0.52 37.28 7.27
C ASP A 55 1.65 36.33 7.71
N LEU A 56 1.31 35.13 8.19
CA LEU A 56 2.27 34.12 8.67
C LEU A 56 2.76 33.15 7.58
N TYR A 57 1.87 32.71 6.69
CA TYR A 57 2.14 31.66 5.69
C TYR A 57 1.96 32.12 4.24
N GLY A 58 1.60 33.39 4.04
CA GLY A 58 1.35 33.97 2.73
C GLY A 58 2.64 34.00 1.91
N PRO A 59 2.59 33.60 0.63
CA PRO A 59 3.74 33.70 -0.26
C PRO A 59 4.13 35.17 -0.48
N PRO A 60 5.42 35.53 -0.38
CA PRO A 60 5.88 36.92 -0.47
C PRO A 60 5.78 37.51 -1.89
N GLU A 61 5.60 36.66 -2.91
CA GLU A 61 5.56 37.08 -4.32
C GLU A 61 4.16 37.48 -4.80
N ILE A 62 3.15 37.35 -3.95
CA ILE A 62 1.77 37.68 -4.28
C ILE A 62 1.49 39.12 -3.86
N GLU A 63 1.17 39.97 -4.85
CA GLU A 63 0.97 41.41 -4.65
C GLU A 63 -0.35 41.77 -3.92
N TRP A 64 -1.38 40.92 -4.00
CA TRP A 64 -2.66 41.19 -3.33
C TRP A 64 -2.70 40.62 -1.91
N HIS A 65 -3.43 41.32 -1.03
CA HIS A 65 -3.60 40.92 0.37
C HIS A 65 -5.06 40.55 0.67
N PRO A 66 -5.35 39.48 1.43
CA PRO A 66 -6.71 39.14 1.85
C PRO A 66 -7.49 40.27 2.52
N ARG A 67 -6.79 41.19 3.20
CA ARG A 67 -7.38 42.38 3.81
C ARG A 67 -7.99 43.33 2.77
N ASP A 68 -7.43 43.40 1.56
CA ASP A 68 -7.97 44.21 0.47
C ASP A 68 -9.27 43.61 -0.08
N CYS A 69 -9.31 42.30 -0.27
CA CYS A 69 -10.53 41.59 -0.68
C CYS A 69 -11.65 41.73 0.37
N ILE A 70 -11.30 41.64 1.66
CA ILE A 70 -12.24 41.83 2.78
C ILE A 70 -12.77 43.28 2.77
N ARG A 71 -11.91 44.27 2.54
CA ARG A 71 -12.30 45.68 2.43
C ARG A 71 -13.30 45.90 1.29
N VAL A 72 -13.07 45.33 0.11
CA VAL A 72 -14.01 45.39 -1.02
C VAL A 72 -15.33 44.67 -0.69
N ALA A 73 -15.27 43.51 -0.03
CA ALA A 73 -16.47 42.78 0.39
C ALA A 73 -17.33 43.58 1.39
N ARG A 74 -16.70 44.27 2.35
CA ARG A 74 -17.39 45.18 3.29
C ARG A 74 -18.02 46.36 2.53
N ALA A 75 -17.28 46.99 1.62
CA ALA A 75 -17.78 48.09 0.80
C ALA A 75 -18.99 47.67 -0.06
N PHE A 76 -18.94 46.48 -0.66
CA PHE A 76 -20.06 45.91 -1.41
C PHE A 76 -21.28 45.64 -0.52
N ALA A 77 -21.08 45.15 0.71
CA ALA A 77 -22.18 44.91 1.64
C ALA A 77 -22.92 46.20 2.04
N VAL A 78 -22.22 47.33 2.06
CA VAL A 78 -22.79 48.66 2.34
C VAL A 78 -23.32 49.35 1.07
N GLY A 79 -23.04 48.80 -0.12
CA GLY A 79 -23.44 49.37 -1.41
C GLY A 79 -22.49 50.44 -1.97
N GLN A 80 -21.26 50.50 -1.46
CA GLN A 80 -20.22 51.44 -1.88
C GLN A 80 -19.32 50.90 -3.00
N ALA A 81 -19.33 49.59 -3.24
CA ALA A 81 -18.59 48.94 -4.32
C ALA A 81 -19.56 48.28 -5.31
N THR A 82 -19.15 48.18 -6.56
CA THR A 82 -19.95 47.55 -7.61
C THR A 82 -19.80 46.03 -7.61
N VAL A 83 -20.68 45.33 -8.33
CA VAL A 83 -20.53 43.89 -8.55
C VAL A 83 -19.22 43.58 -9.30
N GLY A 84 -18.76 44.48 -10.18
CA GLY A 84 -17.51 44.34 -10.91
C GLY A 84 -16.30 44.29 -9.99
N ASP A 85 -16.24 45.20 -9.02
CA ASP A 85 -15.16 45.25 -8.02
C ASP A 85 -15.10 43.98 -7.17
N LEU A 86 -16.28 43.43 -6.81
CA LEU A 86 -16.37 42.18 -6.07
C LEU A 86 -15.90 40.98 -6.91
N VAL A 87 -16.22 40.94 -8.20
CA VAL A 87 -15.78 39.87 -9.10
C VAL A 87 -14.27 39.92 -9.30
N ALA A 88 -13.70 41.11 -9.48
CA ALA A 88 -12.25 41.29 -9.58
C ALA A 88 -11.54 40.80 -8.31
N ALA A 89 -11.97 41.29 -7.13
CA ALA A 89 -11.39 40.87 -5.85
C ALA A 89 -11.52 39.36 -5.60
N LYS A 90 -12.62 38.74 -6.05
CA LYS A 90 -12.81 37.28 -5.97
C LYS A 90 -11.86 36.53 -6.93
N SER A 91 -11.68 37.05 -8.14
CA SER A 91 -10.77 36.47 -9.13
C SER A 91 -9.34 36.45 -8.62
N ASP A 92 -8.88 37.58 -8.06
CA ASP A 92 -7.53 37.71 -7.51
C ASP A 92 -7.32 36.75 -6.34
N ALA A 93 -8.27 36.70 -5.40
CA ALA A 93 -8.23 35.76 -4.28
C ALA A 93 -8.22 34.28 -4.75
N SER A 94 -9.00 33.94 -5.77
CA SER A 94 -9.08 32.58 -6.30
C SER A 94 -7.81 32.17 -7.05
N ALA A 95 -7.23 33.07 -7.85
CA ALA A 95 -6.00 32.83 -8.60
C ALA A 95 -4.84 32.50 -7.65
N ALA A 96 -4.79 33.17 -6.52
CA ALA A 96 -3.74 32.95 -5.54
C ALA A 96 -4.00 31.81 -4.56
N ALA A 97 -5.25 31.47 -4.24
CA ALA A 97 -5.54 30.20 -3.60
C ALA A 97 -5.01 29.04 -4.46
N TRP A 98 -5.19 29.12 -5.78
CA TRP A 98 -4.61 28.17 -6.74
C TRP A 98 -3.08 28.22 -6.79
N ALA A 99 -2.46 29.41 -6.80
CA ALA A 99 -1.00 29.54 -6.81
C ALA A 99 -0.35 29.01 -5.51
N ALA A 100 -0.97 29.27 -4.35
CA ALA A 100 -0.55 28.77 -3.05
C ALA A 100 -0.68 27.24 -2.95
N ASP A 101 -1.77 26.66 -3.47
CA ASP A 101 -1.97 25.21 -3.52
C ASP A 101 -0.93 24.54 -4.43
N MET A 102 -0.63 25.10 -5.61
CA MET A 102 0.37 24.54 -6.51
C MET A 102 1.80 24.62 -5.93
N THR A 103 2.15 25.70 -5.24
CA THR A 103 3.47 25.85 -4.60
C THR A 103 3.62 24.90 -3.40
N THR A 104 2.64 24.83 -2.50
CA THR A 104 2.67 23.90 -1.35
C THR A 104 2.54 22.43 -1.76
N ALA A 105 1.68 22.09 -2.73
CA ALA A 105 1.58 20.74 -3.26
C ALA A 105 2.88 20.31 -3.95
N SER A 106 3.57 21.21 -4.66
CA SER A 106 4.87 20.87 -5.25
C SER A 106 5.92 20.54 -4.18
N ALA A 107 5.98 21.33 -3.10
CA ALA A 107 6.95 21.19 -2.02
C ALA A 107 6.70 19.96 -1.12
N VAL A 108 5.44 19.63 -0.86
CA VAL A 108 5.06 18.47 -0.01
C VAL A 108 5.13 17.15 -0.80
N TRP A 109 4.75 17.15 -2.08
CA TRP A 109 4.70 15.91 -2.87
C TRP A 109 6.02 15.56 -3.57
N ALA A 110 6.95 16.52 -3.73
CA ALA A 110 8.29 16.23 -4.25
C ALA A 110 9.06 15.19 -3.42
N PRO A 111 9.22 15.34 -2.09
CA PRO A 111 9.90 14.33 -1.26
C PRO A 111 9.12 13.01 -1.22
N ALA A 112 7.78 13.04 -1.22
CA ALA A 112 6.97 11.82 -1.25
C ALA A 112 7.12 11.03 -2.56
N ARG A 113 7.23 11.72 -3.71
CA ARG A 113 7.51 11.08 -5.01
C ARG A 113 8.92 10.49 -5.06
N ALA A 114 9.92 11.20 -4.53
CA ALA A 114 11.30 10.70 -4.43
C ALA A 114 11.42 9.50 -3.48
N ALA A 115 10.70 9.50 -2.36
CA ALA A 115 10.62 8.35 -1.44
C ALA A 115 9.93 7.14 -2.10
N ARG A 116 8.90 7.37 -2.92
CA ARG A 116 8.21 6.30 -3.64
C ARG A 116 9.08 5.65 -4.71
N THR A 117 9.83 6.44 -5.50
CA THR A 117 10.72 5.90 -6.54
C THR A 117 11.87 5.10 -5.94
N THR A 118 12.45 5.57 -4.84
CA THR A 118 13.50 4.85 -4.10
C THR A 118 12.95 3.56 -3.46
N ALA A 119 11.75 3.59 -2.88
CA ALA A 119 11.10 2.39 -2.36
C ALA A 119 10.81 1.34 -3.46
N THR A 120 10.35 1.76 -4.64
CA THR A 120 10.12 0.83 -5.77
C THR A 120 11.42 0.24 -6.31
N ALA A 121 12.52 1.01 -6.33
CA ALA A 121 13.83 0.52 -6.71
C ALA A 121 14.35 -0.54 -5.71
N ALA A 122 14.16 -0.31 -4.41
CA ALA A 122 14.51 -1.25 -3.35
C ALA A 122 13.67 -2.54 -3.39
N MET A 123 12.38 -2.45 -3.71
CA MET A 123 11.54 -3.63 -3.93
C MET A 123 11.99 -4.44 -5.16
N GLY A 124 12.46 -3.77 -6.21
CA GLY A 124 13.02 -4.41 -7.40
C GLY A 124 14.28 -5.25 -7.09
N THR A 125 15.21 -4.70 -6.31
CA THR A 125 16.43 -5.42 -5.91
C THR A 125 16.15 -6.57 -4.96
N ALA A 126 15.22 -6.40 -4.01
CA ALA A 126 14.78 -7.46 -3.12
C ALA A 126 14.15 -8.63 -3.89
N ARG A 127 13.28 -8.34 -4.88
CA ARG A 127 12.64 -9.37 -5.71
C ARG A 127 13.64 -10.13 -6.57
N ALA A 128 14.68 -9.45 -7.08
CA ALA A 128 15.79 -10.10 -7.79
C ALA A 128 16.59 -11.02 -6.84
N GLY A 129 16.83 -10.61 -5.60
CA GLY A 129 17.47 -11.44 -4.58
C GLY A 129 16.67 -12.71 -4.27
N TRP A 130 15.36 -12.58 -4.06
CA TRP A 130 14.47 -13.74 -3.84
C TRP A 130 14.41 -14.70 -5.03
N ALA A 131 14.47 -14.19 -6.26
CA ALA A 131 14.52 -15.02 -7.47
C ALA A 131 15.84 -15.81 -7.58
N ALA A 132 16.97 -15.21 -7.18
CA ALA A 132 18.26 -15.91 -7.15
C ALA A 132 18.29 -17.03 -6.09
N ILE A 133 17.71 -16.76 -4.91
CA ILE A 133 17.60 -17.75 -3.82
C ILE A 133 16.68 -18.91 -4.22
N SER A 134 15.54 -18.63 -4.87
CA SER A 134 14.62 -19.69 -5.29
C SER A 134 15.21 -20.59 -6.38
N LEU A 135 15.96 -20.02 -7.33
CA LEU A 135 16.66 -20.78 -8.37
C LEU A 135 17.74 -21.71 -7.76
N THR A 136 18.50 -21.21 -6.80
CA THR A 136 19.51 -22.02 -6.11
C THR A 136 18.88 -23.14 -5.28
N MET A 137 17.78 -22.87 -4.57
CA MET A 137 17.04 -23.90 -3.84
C MET A 137 16.44 -24.96 -4.77
N ALA A 138 15.94 -24.57 -5.94
CA ALA A 138 15.45 -25.51 -6.96
C ALA A 138 16.59 -26.40 -7.51
N ALA A 139 17.76 -25.82 -7.78
CA ALA A 139 18.93 -26.56 -8.23
C ALA A 139 19.42 -27.57 -7.17
N ILE A 140 19.48 -27.16 -5.89
CA ILE A 140 19.84 -28.04 -4.77
C ILE A 140 18.83 -29.19 -4.66
N SER A 141 17.53 -28.90 -4.70
CA SER A 141 16.47 -29.91 -4.63
C SER A 141 16.53 -30.90 -5.79
N GLY A 142 16.85 -30.43 -6.99
CA GLY A 142 17.08 -31.27 -8.17
C GLY A 142 18.26 -32.21 -8.00
N ALA A 143 19.39 -31.71 -7.49
CA ALA A 143 20.59 -32.51 -7.22
C ALA A 143 20.34 -33.59 -6.14
N VAL A 144 19.66 -33.22 -5.06
CA VAL A 144 19.29 -34.16 -3.98
C VAL A 144 18.37 -35.26 -4.50
N SER A 145 17.37 -34.90 -5.32
CA SER A 145 16.44 -35.87 -5.91
C SER A 145 17.15 -36.82 -6.89
N ALA A 146 18.12 -36.32 -7.66
CA ALA A 146 18.92 -37.15 -8.55
C ALA A 146 19.81 -38.13 -7.76
N ALA A 147 20.45 -37.66 -6.68
CA ALA A 147 21.23 -38.52 -5.79
C ALA A 147 20.38 -39.62 -5.15
N ALA A 148 19.17 -39.28 -4.68
CA ALA A 148 18.23 -40.25 -4.11
C ALA A 148 17.81 -41.32 -5.13
N ARG A 149 17.53 -40.93 -6.38
CA ARG A 149 17.21 -41.89 -7.46
C ARG A 149 18.38 -42.83 -7.74
N ASN A 150 19.60 -42.30 -7.84
CA ASN A 150 20.80 -43.12 -8.06
C ASN A 150 21.04 -44.12 -6.93
N ALA A 151 20.85 -43.69 -5.66
CA ALA A 151 20.96 -44.58 -4.51
C ALA A 151 19.89 -45.70 -4.54
N SER A 152 18.65 -45.36 -4.88
CA SER A 152 17.57 -46.35 -5.00
C SER A 152 17.84 -47.36 -6.12
N ALA A 153 18.31 -46.90 -7.28
CA ALA A 153 18.68 -47.78 -8.39
C ALA A 153 19.82 -48.73 -8.02
N ALA A 154 20.84 -48.24 -7.30
CA ALA A 154 21.94 -49.06 -6.80
C ALA A 154 21.47 -50.14 -5.82
N SER A 155 20.56 -49.81 -4.90
CA SER A 155 20.01 -50.80 -3.95
C SER A 155 19.21 -51.90 -4.65
N VAL A 156 18.42 -51.55 -5.68
CA VAL A 156 17.65 -52.52 -6.46
C VAL A 156 18.59 -53.43 -7.25
N ALA A 157 19.62 -52.87 -7.89
CA ALA A 157 20.63 -53.64 -8.62
C ALA A 157 21.37 -54.64 -7.71
N LEU A 158 21.69 -54.23 -6.47
CA LEU A 158 22.31 -55.11 -5.48
C LEU A 158 21.39 -56.27 -5.09
N GLU A 159 20.11 -56.00 -4.83
CA GLU A 159 19.13 -57.04 -4.48
C GLU A 159 18.89 -58.02 -5.64
N THR A 160 18.87 -57.55 -6.89
CA THR A 160 18.80 -58.43 -8.05
C THR A 160 20.04 -59.31 -8.19
N ALA A 161 21.23 -58.74 -7.97
CA ALA A 161 22.49 -59.49 -8.03
C ALA A 161 22.57 -60.57 -6.93
N LYS A 162 22.16 -60.25 -5.70
CA LYS A 162 22.06 -61.23 -4.60
C LYS A 162 21.11 -62.38 -4.97
N LYS A 163 19.92 -62.08 -5.50
CA LYS A 163 18.95 -63.11 -5.94
C LYS A 163 19.55 -64.01 -7.01
N GLU A 164 20.27 -63.45 -7.98
CA GLU A 164 20.91 -64.23 -9.05
C GLU A 164 22.04 -65.11 -8.51
N GLN A 165 22.86 -64.59 -7.59
CA GLN A 165 23.89 -65.38 -6.91
C GLN A 165 23.28 -66.55 -6.11
N THR A 166 22.18 -66.31 -5.37
CA THR A 166 21.49 -67.39 -4.64
C THR A 166 20.92 -68.46 -5.57
N LYS A 167 20.35 -68.07 -6.72
CA LYS A 167 19.90 -69.02 -7.75
C LYS A 167 21.07 -69.84 -8.29
N ASN A 168 22.18 -69.21 -8.63
CA ASN A 168 23.36 -69.91 -9.15
C ASN A 168 23.91 -70.91 -8.13
N LEU A 169 24.00 -70.53 -6.85
CA LEU A 169 24.41 -71.44 -5.77
C LEU A 169 23.46 -72.63 -5.61
N LEU A 170 22.14 -72.40 -5.69
CA LEU A 170 21.13 -73.48 -5.68
C LEU A 170 21.32 -74.43 -6.86
N THR A 171 21.54 -73.91 -8.07
CA THR A 171 21.82 -74.74 -9.27
C THR A 171 23.10 -75.57 -9.10
N TYR A 172 24.17 -75.00 -8.55
CA TYR A 172 25.41 -75.74 -8.26
C TYR A 172 25.19 -76.85 -7.22
N LEU A 173 24.39 -76.61 -6.19
CA LEU A 173 24.02 -77.62 -5.19
C LEU A 173 23.15 -78.74 -5.79
N GLU A 174 22.21 -78.41 -6.67
CA GLU A 174 21.40 -79.41 -7.39
C GLU A 174 22.24 -80.25 -8.36
N MET A 175 23.22 -79.65 -9.04
CA MET A 175 24.18 -80.38 -9.87
C MET A 175 25.11 -81.28 -9.04
N GLY A 176 25.61 -80.80 -7.90
CA GLY A 176 26.40 -81.60 -6.95
C GLY A 176 25.59 -82.76 -6.32
N GLY A 177 24.31 -82.53 -6.02
CA GLY A 177 23.39 -83.55 -5.53
C GLY A 177 23.04 -84.62 -6.57
N ARG A 178 23.07 -84.28 -7.87
CA ARG A 178 22.98 -85.27 -8.97
C ARG A 178 24.25 -86.08 -9.15
N LEU A 179 25.43 -85.50 -8.91
CA LEU A 179 26.71 -86.21 -8.93
C LEU A 179 26.87 -87.17 -7.74
N ASN A 180 26.28 -86.88 -6.58
CA ASN A 180 26.34 -87.73 -5.39
C ASN A 180 25.29 -88.87 -5.35
N ARG A 181 24.47 -89.05 -6.40
CA ARG A 181 23.53 -90.18 -6.53
C ARG A 181 24.10 -91.36 -7.34
N ASN A 182 25.39 -91.32 -7.68
CA ASN A 182 26.05 -92.41 -8.39
C ASN A 182 27.07 -93.08 -7.46
N PRO A 183 26.70 -94.11 -6.68
CA PRO A 183 27.64 -94.89 -5.89
C PRO A 183 28.41 -95.81 -6.83
N ARG A 184 29.38 -95.27 -7.57
CA ARG A 184 30.42 -96.07 -8.24
C ARG A 184 31.73 -95.90 -7.50
N THR A 185 31.85 -96.72 -6.46
CA THR A 185 33.05 -97.46 -6.05
C THR A 185 34.39 -96.83 -6.48
N ILE A 186 34.91 -95.90 -5.68
CA ILE A 186 36.36 -95.67 -5.65
C ILE A 186 36.89 -96.57 -4.53
N TYR A 187 37.54 -97.67 -4.93
CA TYR A 187 38.29 -98.54 -4.05
C TYR A 187 39.34 -97.71 -3.31
N VAL A 188 39.19 -97.58 -1.99
CA VAL A 188 40.26 -97.12 -1.11
C VAL A 188 41.32 -98.21 -1.09
N ARG A 189 42.47 -97.94 -1.70
CA ARG A 189 43.66 -98.78 -1.59
C ARG A 189 44.23 -98.56 -0.18
N PRO A 190 44.24 -99.56 0.72
CA PRO A 190 44.81 -99.39 2.05
C PRO A 190 46.33 -99.23 1.93
N GLY A 191 46.87 -98.20 2.56
CA GLY A 191 48.30 -97.96 2.62
C GLY A 191 49.04 -99.10 3.31
N TYR A 192 50.22 -99.44 2.78
CA TYR A 192 51.26 -100.07 3.56
C TYR A 192 52.18 -98.97 4.11
N PHE A 193 52.11 -98.83 5.43
CA PHE A 193 53.08 -98.18 6.30
C PHE A 193 54.27 -99.13 6.55
N GLY A 194 55.43 -98.55 6.77
CA GLY A 194 56.68 -99.21 7.19
C GLY A 194 57.84 -98.65 6.37
N GLY A 195 58.90 -98.05 6.92
CA GLY A 195 59.42 -97.91 8.27
C GLY A 195 60.82 -97.33 8.11
#